data_AF-A0A8T6I4A6-F1
#
_entry.id   AF-A0A8T6I4A6-F1
#
_cell.length_a   1.000
_cell.length_b   1.000
_cell.length_c   1.000
_cell.angle_alpha   90.00
_cell.angle_beta   90.00
_cell.angle_gamma   90.00
#
_symmetry.space_group_name_H-M   'P 1'
#
loop_
_entity.id
_entity.type
_entity.pdbx_description
1 polymer ?
#
loop_
_entity_poly.entity_id
_entity_poly.type
_entity_poly.pdbx_seq_one_letter_code
_entity_poly.pdbx_strand_id
1 'polypeptide(L)'
;MYCVAGFSRRPAGATAGPLPRAEFEEGHILPLVLFVLAVVGVLGMVLVAAWYIGAKARHGGARTIPFESGIVPVGDAEDMRLSIEFYLIAVFFVIFDLETIFVIAWAVAFHDLGWRGYTGASIFIALLLAVLFYEWRTGALDWGLKRRIRGPGRYAQAAQTSAEGG
;
A
#
# COMPACT_ATOMS: atom_id res chain seq x y z
N MET A 1 -42.39 -3.05 29.67
CA MET A 1 -43.32 -2.77 28.57
C MET A 1 -42.58 -2.84 27.24
N TYR A 2 -42.20 -4.05 26.82
CA TYR A 2 -42.05 -4.45 25.41
C TYR A 2 -42.25 -5.97 25.39
N CYS A 3 -43.14 -6.40 24.50
CA CYS A 3 -43.81 -7.69 24.50
C CYS A 3 -42.95 -8.74 23.78
N VAL A 4 -42.51 -9.75 24.54
CA VAL A 4 -41.96 -11.01 24.01
C VAL A 4 -43.15 -11.92 23.70
N ALA A 5 -43.66 -11.91 22.47
CA ALA A 5 -44.62 -12.91 22.01
C ALA A 5 -44.72 -12.91 20.48
N GLY A 6 -43.81 -13.63 19.84
CA GLY A 6 -43.83 -13.85 18.39
C GLY A 6 -43.27 -15.21 17.98
N PHE A 7 -43.30 -16.21 18.88
CA PHE A 7 -42.94 -17.59 18.55
C PHE A 7 -44.12 -18.29 17.89
N SER A 8 -44.37 -17.93 16.63
CA SER A 8 -45.37 -18.55 15.79
C SER A 8 -44.99 -20.02 15.51
N ARG A 9 -45.93 -20.92 15.79
CA ARG A 9 -45.77 -22.37 15.69
C ARG A 9 -45.39 -22.79 14.27
N ARG A 10 -44.26 -23.47 14.09
CA ARG A 10 -43.97 -24.17 12.83
C ARG A 10 -44.83 -25.44 12.74
N PRO A 11 -45.59 -25.67 11.66
CA PRO A 11 -46.30 -26.93 11.48
C PRO A 11 -45.29 -28.07 11.28
N ALA A 12 -45.49 -29.15 12.05
CA ALA A 12 -44.75 -30.41 11.91
C ALA A 12 -45.15 -31.05 10.56
N GLY A 13 -44.34 -30.84 9.53
CA GLY A 13 -44.64 -31.28 8.17
C GLY A 13 -43.85 -30.57 7.07
N ALA A 14 -43.07 -29.53 7.40
CA ALA A 14 -42.12 -28.95 6.45
C ALA A 14 -40.96 -29.93 6.23
N THR A 15 -41.10 -30.79 5.23
CA THR A 15 -39.98 -31.52 4.62
C THR A 15 -38.89 -30.50 4.35
N ALA A 16 -37.71 -30.68 4.94
CA ALA A 16 -36.54 -29.89 4.65
C ALA A 16 -36.22 -30.05 3.15
N GLY A 17 -36.72 -29.13 2.33
CA GLY A 17 -36.24 -28.97 0.98
C GLY A 17 -34.72 -28.77 1.03
N PRO A 18 -33.97 -29.23 0.02
CA PRO A 18 -32.52 -29.02 -0.02
C PRO A 18 -32.25 -27.53 0.22
N LEU A 19 -31.39 -27.24 1.21
CA LEU A 19 -31.02 -25.88 1.56
C LEU A 19 -30.64 -25.13 0.29
N PRO A 20 -31.08 -23.87 0.09
CA PRO A 20 -30.61 -23.05 -1.02
C PRO A 20 -29.09 -23.04 -0.95
N ARG A 21 -28.48 -23.81 -1.85
CA ARG A 21 -27.03 -23.95 -1.94
C ARG A 21 -26.55 -22.60 -2.37
N ALA A 22 -25.97 -21.85 -1.45
CA ALA A 22 -25.34 -20.56 -1.63
C ALA A 22 -25.32 -20.14 -3.12
N GLU A 23 -26.44 -19.62 -3.58
CA GLU A 23 -26.54 -18.95 -4.87
C GLU A 23 -25.85 -17.63 -4.59
N PHE A 24 -24.51 -17.67 -4.46
CA PHE A 24 -23.68 -16.50 -4.40
C PHE A 24 -23.82 -15.81 -5.74
N GLU A 25 -24.94 -15.11 -5.96
CA GLU A 25 -25.09 -14.00 -6.87
C GLU A 25 -24.13 -14.07 -8.07
N GLU A 26 -24.22 -15.13 -8.87
CA GLU A 26 -23.27 -15.37 -9.97
C GLU A 26 -23.40 -14.29 -11.06
N GLY A 27 -24.46 -13.48 -11.00
CA GLY A 27 -24.69 -12.36 -11.90
C GLY A 27 -23.86 -11.10 -11.61
N HIS A 28 -23.37 -10.88 -10.39
CA HIS A 28 -22.71 -9.59 -10.03
C HIS A 28 -21.18 -9.65 -10.01
N ILE A 29 -20.59 -10.81 -9.75
CA ILE A 29 -19.13 -10.99 -9.84
C ILE A 29 -18.66 -11.08 -11.30
N LEU A 30 -19.49 -11.64 -12.18
CA LEU A 30 -19.21 -11.79 -13.60
C LEU A 30 -18.90 -10.45 -14.31
N PRO A 31 -19.71 -9.37 -14.18
CA PRO A 31 -19.40 -8.08 -14.80
C PRO A 31 -18.14 -7.45 -14.23
N LEU A 32 -17.86 -7.62 -12.92
CA LEU A 32 -16.62 -7.13 -12.31
C LEU A 32 -15.39 -7.83 -12.90
N VAL A 33 -15.43 -9.16 -13.01
CA VAL A 33 -14.35 -9.96 -13.59
C VAL A 33 -14.14 -9.59 -15.05
N LEU A 34 -15.21 -9.47 -15.83
CA LEU A 34 -15.14 -9.05 -17.24
C LEU A 34 -14.55 -7.64 -17.38
N PHE A 35 -14.93 -6.71 -16.51
CA PHE A 35 -14.38 -5.35 -16.50
C PHE A 35 -12.87 -5.36 -16.21
N VAL A 36 -12.42 -6.07 -15.17
CA VAL A 36 -10.99 -6.19 -14.84
C VAL A 36 -10.22 -6.83 -16.00
N LEU A 37 -10.76 -7.89 -16.60
CA LEU A 37 -10.15 -8.53 -17.77
C LEU A 37 -10.09 -7.60 -18.98
N ALA A 38 -11.12 -6.80 -19.22
CA ALA A 38 -11.12 -5.82 -20.30
C ALA A 38 -10.05 -4.74 -20.07
N VAL A 39 -9.93 -4.21 -18.84
CA VAL A 39 -8.90 -3.22 -18.48
C VAL A 39 -7.50 -3.80 -18.68
N VAL A 40 -7.22 -4.98 -18.12
CA VAL A 40 -5.93 -5.67 -18.27
C VAL A 40 -5.67 -6.01 -19.74
N GLY A 41 -6.69 -6.43 -20.48
CA GLY A 41 -6.60 -6.74 -21.91
C GLY A 41 -6.26 -5.52 -22.76
N VAL A 42 -6.90 -4.37 -22.51
CA VAL A 42 -6.60 -3.11 -23.21
C VAL A 42 -5.20 -2.62 -22.85
N LEU A 43 -4.81 -2.65 -21.57
CA LEU A 43 -3.44 -2.31 -21.14
C LEU A 43 -2.41 -3.21 -21.83
N GLY A 44 -2.63 -4.53 -21.84
CA GLY A 44 -1.79 -5.49 -22.52
C GLY A 44 -1.72 -5.24 -24.02
N MET A 45 -2.84 -4.96 -24.68
CA MET A 45 -2.90 -4.62 -26.10
C MET A 45 -2.10 -3.36 -26.41
N VAL A 46 -2.24 -2.31 -25.61
CA VAL A 46 -1.49 -1.05 -25.77
C VAL A 46 0.00 -1.30 -25.58
N LEU A 47 0.41 -2.07 -24.57
CA LEU A 47 1.82 -2.41 -24.34
C LEU A 47 2.40 -3.24 -25.49
N VAL A 48 1.66 -4.22 -26.01
CA VAL A 48 2.08 -5.04 -27.15
C VAL A 48 2.14 -4.22 -28.43
N ALA A 49 1.16 -3.35 -28.68
CA ALA A 49 1.17 -2.42 -29.80
C ALA A 49 2.35 -1.44 -29.71
N ALA A 50 2.61 -0.88 -28.52
CA ALA A 50 3.74 -0.02 -28.26
C ALA A 50 5.07 -0.76 -28.48
N TRP A 51 5.17 -2.04 -28.09
CA TRP A 51 6.33 -2.87 -28.38
C TRP A 51 6.50 -3.13 -29.88
N TYR A 52 5.44 -3.50 -30.60
CA TYR A 52 5.50 -3.79 -32.03
C TYR A 52 5.83 -2.55 -32.88
N ILE A 53 5.22 -1.40 -32.55
CA ILE A 53 5.47 -0.12 -33.22
C ILE A 53 6.82 0.47 -32.78
N GLY A 54 7.17 0.32 -31.50
CA GLY A 54 8.39 0.85 -30.87
C GLY A 54 9.63 -0.01 -31.04
N ALA A 55 9.53 -1.25 -31.53
CA ALA A 55 10.66 -2.17 -31.76
C ALA A 55 11.72 -1.62 -32.74
N LYS A 56 11.46 -0.49 -33.40
CA LYS A 56 12.43 0.23 -34.25
C LYS A 56 13.25 1.30 -33.51
N ALA A 57 13.00 1.56 -32.23
CA ALA A 57 13.82 2.44 -31.39
C ALA A 57 15.12 1.73 -30.94
N ARG A 58 15.94 1.41 -31.95
CA ARG A 58 17.38 1.18 -31.97
C ARG A 58 18.06 1.00 -30.60
N HIS A 59 18.47 -0.24 -30.36
CA HIS A 59 19.52 -0.67 -29.43
C HIS A 59 20.86 0.03 -29.77
N GLY A 60 20.99 1.30 -29.41
CA GLY A 60 22.23 2.08 -29.49
C GLY A 60 22.69 2.41 -28.08
N GLY A 61 23.88 1.92 -27.71
CA GLY A 61 24.43 1.84 -26.35
C GLY A 61 24.61 3.15 -25.54
N ALA A 62 24.06 4.28 -26.01
CA ALA A 62 24.01 5.54 -25.27
C ALA A 62 22.65 5.83 -24.61
N ARG A 63 21.59 5.05 -24.92
CA ARG A 63 20.25 5.20 -24.31
C ARG A 63 19.95 4.23 -23.15
N THR A 64 20.82 3.26 -22.91
CA THR A 64 20.69 2.27 -21.82
C THR A 64 21.41 2.69 -20.54
N ILE A 65 22.13 3.82 -20.57
CA ILE A 65 22.75 4.39 -19.37
C ILE A 65 21.76 5.33 -18.68
N PRO A 66 21.60 5.25 -17.34
CA PRO A 66 20.76 6.18 -16.58
C PRO A 66 21.20 7.63 -16.86
N PHE A 67 20.26 8.48 -17.23
CA PHE A 67 20.56 9.78 -17.79
C PHE A 67 20.75 10.85 -16.70
N GLU A 68 21.77 11.70 -16.87
CA GLU A 68 21.68 13.18 -16.88
C GLU A 68 22.89 13.92 -16.30
N SER A 69 23.76 13.32 -15.48
CA SER A 69 24.83 14.11 -14.81
C SER A 69 26.28 13.81 -15.24
N GLY A 70 26.50 13.00 -16.28
CA GLY A 70 27.86 12.60 -16.71
C GLY A 70 28.62 11.75 -15.68
N ILE A 71 27.98 11.42 -14.56
CA ILE A 71 28.48 10.54 -13.51
C ILE A 71 27.89 9.17 -13.79
N VAL A 72 28.74 8.25 -14.26
CA VAL A 72 28.44 6.82 -14.17
C VAL A 72 28.11 6.51 -12.70
N PRO A 73 26.99 5.85 -12.40
CA PRO A 73 26.67 5.47 -11.03
C PRO A 73 27.80 4.58 -10.51
N VAL A 74 28.71 5.18 -9.73
CA VAL A 74 29.83 4.52 -9.09
C VAL A 74 29.46 4.29 -7.63
N GLY A 75 29.09 3.05 -7.34
CA GLY A 75 28.68 2.61 -6.01
C GLY A 75 27.64 1.52 -6.14
N ASP A 76 27.87 0.40 -5.47
CA ASP A 76 26.85 -0.64 -5.33
C ASP A 76 25.59 -0.01 -4.74
N ALA A 77 24.42 -0.33 -5.30
CA ALA A 77 23.12 0.15 -4.79
C ALA A 77 22.89 -0.23 -3.32
N GLU A 78 23.73 -1.11 -2.76
CA GLU A 78 23.80 -1.52 -1.36
C GLU A 78 24.23 -0.40 -0.40
N ASP A 79 24.98 0.62 -0.86
CA ASP A 79 25.46 1.72 0.01
C ASP A 79 24.47 2.90 0.10
N MET A 80 23.37 2.85 -0.66
CA MET A 80 22.22 3.73 -0.46
C MET A 80 21.44 3.26 0.77
N ARG A 81 21.90 3.68 1.95
CA ARG A 81 21.19 3.49 3.21
C ARG A 81 19.82 4.16 3.11
N LEU A 82 18.79 3.38 2.75
CA LEU A 82 17.40 3.80 2.82
C LEU A 82 17.14 4.29 4.23
N SER A 83 16.65 5.52 4.32
CA SER A 83 16.49 6.20 5.58
C SER A 83 15.31 5.56 6.34
N ILE A 84 15.42 5.42 7.67
CA ILE A 84 14.44 4.70 8.48
C ILE A 84 13.05 5.37 8.46
N GLU A 85 13.02 6.66 8.14
CA GLU A 85 11.82 7.49 8.03
C GLU A 85 10.82 6.90 7.00
N PHE A 86 11.29 6.33 5.88
CA PHE A 86 10.41 5.68 4.91
C PHE A 86 9.75 4.42 5.47
N TYR A 87 10.47 3.66 6.31
CA TYR A 87 9.92 2.48 6.96
C TYR A 87 8.86 2.84 8.00
N LEU A 88 9.09 3.89 8.80
CA LEU A 88 8.13 4.37 9.80
C LEU A 88 6.81 4.81 9.15
N ILE A 89 6.87 5.52 8.02
CA ILE A 89 5.67 5.91 7.27
C ILE A 89 4.92 4.70 6.71
N ALA A 90 5.65 3.69 6.21
CA ALA A 90 5.03 2.47 5.67
C ALA A 90 4.31 1.67 6.77
N VAL A 91 4.93 1.49 7.94
CA VAL A 91 4.31 0.81 9.08
C VAL A 91 3.13 1.61 9.62
N PHE A 92 3.25 2.93 9.71
CA PHE A 92 2.15 3.80 10.11
C PHE A 92 0.95 3.68 9.15
N PHE A 93 1.19 3.65 7.84
CA PHE A 93 0.14 3.45 6.84
C PHE A 93 -0.59 2.11 7.04
N VAL A 94 0.14 1.02 7.30
CA VAL A 94 -0.47 -0.30 7.55
C VAL A 94 -1.31 -0.30 8.83
N ILE A 95 -0.81 0.30 9.92
CA ILE A 95 -1.54 0.35 11.19
C ILE A 95 -2.79 1.22 11.07
N PHE A 96 -2.68 2.35 10.35
CA PHE A 96 -3.82 3.21 10.09
C PHE A 96 -4.84 2.53 9.16
N ASP A 97 -4.43 1.96 8.03
CA ASP A 97 -5.33 1.22 7.14
C ASP A 97 -6.08 0.08 7.87
N LEU A 98 -5.40 -0.61 8.78
CA LEU A 98 -5.99 -1.64 9.62
C LEU A 98 -7.00 -1.09 10.65
N GLU A 99 -6.86 0.15 11.11
CA GLU A 99 -7.92 0.76 11.92
C GLU A 99 -9.22 0.92 11.15
N THR A 100 -9.12 1.30 9.87
CA THR A 100 -10.31 1.67 9.09
C THR A 100 -11.13 0.41 8.86
N ILE A 101 -10.47 -0.73 8.65
CA ILE A 101 -11.13 -2.04 8.58
C ILE A 101 -11.90 -2.34 9.86
N PHE A 102 -11.36 -2.05 11.06
CA PHE A 102 -12.08 -2.25 12.31
C PHE A 102 -13.26 -1.29 12.46
N VAL A 103 -13.10 -0.01 12.08
CA VAL A 103 -14.19 0.97 12.09
C VAL A 103 -15.31 0.55 11.14
N ILE A 104 -14.97 0.05 9.94
CA ILE A 104 -15.93 -0.48 8.97
C ILE A 104 -16.65 -1.71 9.53
N ALA A 105 -15.91 -2.66 10.11
CA ALA A 105 -16.52 -3.86 10.71
C ALA A 105 -17.50 -3.50 11.83
N TRP A 106 -17.13 -2.54 12.69
CA TRP A 106 -18.04 -2.00 13.69
C TRP A 106 -19.23 -1.27 13.07
N ALA A 107 -19.02 -0.47 12.02
CA ALA A 107 -20.09 0.28 11.34
C ALA A 107 -21.15 -0.65 10.72
N VAL A 108 -20.72 -1.78 10.14
CA VAL A 108 -21.61 -2.82 9.62
C VAL A 108 -22.43 -3.46 10.75
N ALA A 109 -21.84 -3.67 11.93
CA ALA A 109 -22.49 -4.27 13.10
C ALA A 109 -23.13 -3.25 14.07
N PHE A 110 -23.22 -1.97 13.68
CA PHE A 110 -23.58 -0.87 14.59
C PHE A 110 -24.95 -1.08 15.25
N HIS A 111 -25.92 -1.58 14.49
CA HIS A 111 -27.29 -1.77 14.95
C HIS A 111 -27.40 -2.80 16.09
N ASP A 112 -26.57 -3.84 16.08
CA ASP A 112 -26.62 -4.92 17.07
C ASP A 112 -25.80 -4.61 18.32
N LEU A 113 -24.73 -3.82 18.18
CA LEU A 113 -23.81 -3.50 19.28
C LEU A 113 -24.22 -2.24 20.07
N GLY A 114 -24.96 -1.31 19.45
CA GLY A 114 -25.44 -0.08 20.09
C GLY A 114 -24.35 0.69 20.86
N TRP A 115 -24.69 1.18 22.06
CA TRP A 115 -23.80 2.01 22.87
C TRP A 115 -22.51 1.29 23.31
N ARG A 116 -22.57 -0.02 23.55
CA ARG A 116 -21.39 -0.81 23.94
C ARG A 116 -20.36 -0.86 22.81
N GLY A 117 -20.81 -1.11 21.58
CA GLY A 117 -19.93 -1.05 20.41
C GLY A 117 -19.37 0.35 20.20
N TYR A 118 -20.22 1.37 20.30
CA TYR A 118 -19.78 2.76 20.15
C TYR A 118 -18.66 3.13 21.13
N THR A 119 -18.80 2.76 22.41
CA THR A 119 -17.73 3.00 23.40
C THR A 119 -16.45 2.23 23.07
N GLY A 120 -16.56 0.99 22.60
CA GLY A 120 -15.40 0.20 22.17
C GLY A 120 -14.68 0.83 20.98
N ALA A 121 -15.41 1.22 19.95
CA ALA A 121 -14.87 1.88 18.75
C ALA A 121 -14.25 3.24 19.09
N SER A 122 -14.88 4.03 19.98
CA SER A 122 -14.36 5.32 20.42
C SER A 122 -13.03 5.19 21.17
N ILE A 123 -12.92 4.20 22.07
CA ILE A 123 -11.69 3.92 22.81
C ILE A 123 -10.58 3.47 21.85
N PHE A 124 -10.92 2.61 20.89
CA PHE A 124 -9.98 2.15 19.87
C PHE A 124 -9.42 3.33 19.06
N ILE A 125 -10.29 4.20 18.53
CA ILE A 125 -9.87 5.41 17.80
C ILE A 125 -9.01 6.32 18.68
N ALA A 126 -9.42 6.56 19.93
CA ALA A 126 -8.66 7.40 20.85
C ALA A 126 -7.25 6.87 21.13
N LEU A 127 -7.08 5.55 21.24
CA LEU A 127 -5.78 4.91 21.43
C LEU A 127 -4.86 5.12 20.22
N LEU A 128 -5.38 4.94 19.00
CA LEU A 128 -4.59 5.20 17.80
C LEU A 128 -4.24 6.68 17.62
N LEU A 129 -5.17 7.58 17.92
CA LEU A 129 -4.89 9.02 17.92
C LEU A 129 -3.79 9.38 18.93
N ALA A 130 -3.77 8.74 20.11
CA ALA A 130 -2.70 8.94 21.09
C ALA A 130 -1.34 8.47 20.59
N VAL A 131 -1.29 7.31 19.91
CA VAL A 131 -0.06 6.79 19.28
C VAL A 131 0.42 7.72 18.17
N LEU A 132 -0.47 8.15 17.27
CA LEU A 132 -0.16 9.10 16.20
C LEU A 132 0.35 10.43 16.77
N PHE A 133 -0.31 10.94 17.81
CA PHE A 133 0.11 12.16 18.46
C PHE A 133 1.52 12.03 19.08
N TYR A 134 1.84 10.89 19.69
CA TYR A 134 3.16 10.61 20.23
C TYR A 134 4.26 10.58 19.15
N GLU A 135 4.02 9.86 18.05
CA GLU A 135 4.95 9.78 16.92
C GLU A 135 5.17 11.15 16.25
N TRP A 136 4.09 11.92 16.08
CA TRP A 136 4.18 13.27 15.53
C TRP A 136 5.03 14.20 16.40
N ARG A 137 4.90 14.10 17.73
CA ARG A 137 5.71 14.89 18.67
C ARG A 137 7.18 14.45 18.71
N THR A 138 7.48 13.20 18.38
CA THR A 138 8.84 12.65 18.35
C THR A 138 9.61 13.04 17.08
N GLY A 139 8.92 13.59 16.07
CA GLY A 139 9.57 14.04 14.84
C GLY A 139 9.96 12.90 13.89
N ALA A 140 9.37 11.71 14.07
CA ALA A 140 9.54 10.58 13.16
C ALA A 140 9.10 10.89 11.71
N LEU A 141 8.28 11.93 11.55
CA LEU A 141 7.80 12.44 10.26
C LEU A 141 8.60 13.64 9.74
N ASP A 142 9.65 14.09 10.45
CA ASP A 142 10.37 15.30 10.09
C ASP A 142 11.53 14.97 9.15
N TRP A 143 11.41 15.46 7.91
CA TRP A 143 12.30 15.17 6.79
C TRP A 143 13.57 16.02 6.88
N GLY A 144 14.38 15.76 7.91
CA GLY A 144 15.69 16.35 8.04
C GLY A 144 16.63 15.76 7.00
N LEU A 145 16.86 16.47 5.89
CA LEU A 145 17.96 16.22 4.96
C LEU A 145 19.30 16.27 5.74
N LYS A 146 19.68 15.19 6.41
CA LYS A 146 21.01 15.03 6.99
C LYS A 146 21.96 14.87 5.83
N ARG A 147 22.37 16.00 5.23
CA ARG A 147 23.52 16.11 4.35
C ARG A 147 24.72 15.55 5.11
N ARG A 148 24.96 14.25 4.95
CA ARG A 148 26.26 13.64 5.19
C ARG A 148 27.16 14.25 4.12
N ILE A 149 27.79 15.38 4.43
CA ILE A 149 28.88 15.88 3.62
C ILE A 149 29.96 14.81 3.68
N ARG A 150 29.99 13.95 2.65
CA ARG A 150 31.09 13.02 2.41
C ARG A 150 32.30 13.92 2.16
N GLY A 151 33.28 13.86 3.06
CA GLY A 151 34.53 14.59 2.91
C GLY A 151 35.15 14.31 1.53
N PRO A 152 35.92 15.27 0.98
CA PRO A 152 36.46 15.18 -0.37
C PRO A 152 37.16 13.83 -0.57
N GLY A 153 36.66 13.06 -1.53
CA GLY A 153 37.13 11.71 -1.80
C GLY A 153 38.62 11.69 -2.19
N ARG A 154 39.21 10.50 -2.06
CA ARG A 154 40.59 10.11 -2.44
C ARG A 154 41.05 10.55 -3.85
N TYR A 155 40.18 11.16 -4.65
CA TYR A 155 40.50 11.79 -5.93
C TYR A 155 41.40 13.03 -5.78
N ALA A 156 41.27 13.79 -4.69
CA ALA A 156 42.19 14.91 -4.42
C ALA A 156 43.63 14.42 -4.14
N GLN A 157 43.78 13.24 -3.53
CA GLN A 157 45.08 12.61 -3.26
C GLN A 157 45.70 11.98 -4.52
N ALA A 158 44.87 11.41 -5.41
CA ALA A 158 45.32 10.88 -6.69
C ALA A 158 45.79 11.99 -7.66
N ALA A 159 45.20 13.19 -7.60
CA ALA A 159 45.65 14.32 -8.42
C ALA A 159 47.00 14.90 -7.96
N GLN A 160 47.31 14.86 -6.65
CA GLN A 160 48.57 15.37 -6.12
C GLN A 160 49.76 14.44 -6.40
N THR A 161 49.55 13.13 -6.38
CA THR A 161 50.62 12.15 -6.66
C THR A 161 51.06 12.13 -8.13
N SER A 162 50.25 12.64 -9.06
CA SER A 162 50.66 12.84 -10.46
C SER A 162 51.39 14.17 -10.71
N ALA A 163 51.34 15.13 -9.77
CA ALA A 163 52.01 16.44 -9.91
C ALA A 163 53.42 16.48 -9.30
N GLU A 164 53.76 15.52 -8.42
CA GLU A 164 55.07 15.45 -7.74
C GLU A 164 56.07 14.50 -8.43
N GLY A 165 55.67 13.85 -9.52
CA GLY A 165 56.44 12.82 -10.24
C GLY A 165 57.03 13.26 -11.59
N GLY A 166 57.22 14.57 -11.81
CA GLY A 166 57.88 15.13 -13.00
C GLY A 166 58.98 16.12 -12.60
#